data_AF-A0A553KIE3-F1
#
_entry.id   AF-A0A553KIE3-F1
#
_cell.length_a   1.000
_cell.length_b   1.000
_cell.length_c   1.000
_cell.angle_alpha   90.00
_cell.angle_beta   90.00
_cell.angle_gamma   90.00
#
_symmetry.space_group_name_H-M   'P 1'
#
loop_
_entity.id
_entity.type
_entity.pdbx_description
1 polymer ?
#
loop_
_entity_poly.entity_id
_entity_poly.type
_entity_poly.pdbx_seq_one_letter_code
_entity_poly.pdbx_strand_id
1 'polypeptide(L)'
;MDIDTGTRRKLDLPITTGSNTYLSKDGKGIYLLGGSTDPTRNKERGIYYYNLQTGELKEIFLQKEGGFINNFMYIASMESLSK
;
A
#
# COMPACT_ATOMS: atom_id res chain seq x y z
N MET A 1 2.11 -3.75 -15.20
CA MET A 1 2.50 -3.57 -16.61
C MET A 1 3.03 -4.91 -17.04
N ASP A 2 2.48 -5.44 -18.12
CA ASP A 2 3.08 -6.57 -18.81
C ASP A 2 4.32 -6.05 -19.55
N ILE A 3 5.49 -6.61 -19.26
CA ILE A 3 6.77 -6.05 -19.75
C ILE A 3 7.01 -6.39 -21.22
N ASP A 4 6.49 -7.53 -21.67
CA ASP A 4 6.73 -8.05 -23.02
C ASP A 4 5.81 -7.34 -24.04
N THR A 5 4.57 -7.07 -23.66
CA THR A 5 3.56 -6.41 -24.50
C THR A 5 3.45 -4.91 -24.25
N GLY A 6 3.99 -4.42 -23.14
CA GLY A 6 3.80 -3.04 -22.67
C GLY A 6 2.38 -2.74 -22.16
N THR A 7 1.50 -3.73 -22.12
CA THR A 7 0.10 -3.56 -21.72
C THR A 7 0.00 -3.13 -20.26
N ARG A 8 -0.79 -2.08 -20.00
CA ARG A 8 -1.04 -1.57 -18.65
C ARG A 8 -2.46 -1.94 -18.22
N ARG A 9 -2.57 -2.55 -17.05
CA ARG A 9 -3.84 -2.76 -16.35
C ARG A 9 -3.97 -1.73 -15.25
N LYS A 10 -5.10 -1.03 -15.19
CA LYS A 10 -5.46 -0.19 -14.06
C LYS A 10 -5.78 -1.08 -12.86
N LEU A 11 -5.24 -0.76 -11.68
CA LEU A 11 -5.65 -1.39 -10.43
C LEU A 11 -6.79 -0.56 -9.85
N ASP A 12 -8.00 -1.11 -9.85
CA ASP A 12 -9.14 -0.49 -9.17
C ASP A 12 -9.07 -0.82 -7.69
N LEU A 13 -8.60 0.14 -6.90
CA LEU A 13 -8.39 0.00 -5.47
C LEU A 13 -9.51 0.72 -4.71
N PRO A 14 -10.12 0.11 -3.67
CA PRO A 14 -11.12 0.76 -2.81
C PRO A 14 -10.47 1.71 -1.79
N ILE A 15 -9.40 2.41 -2.21
CA ILE A 15 -8.67 3.40 -1.44
C ILE A 15 -8.20 4.49 -2.41
N THR A 16 -8.01 5.70 -1.89
CA THR A 16 -7.19 6.70 -2.57
C THR A 16 -5.72 6.36 -2.32
N THR A 17 -4.87 6.30 -3.35
CA THR A 17 -3.46 5.96 -3.16
C THR A 17 -2.59 7.23 -3.07
N GLY A 18 -1.63 7.20 -2.14
CA GLY A 18 -0.58 8.20 -1.99
C GLY A 18 0.70 7.82 -2.75
N SER A 19 1.74 8.66 -2.63
CA SER A 19 3.02 8.51 -3.35
C SER A 19 3.85 7.30 -2.95
N ASN A 20 3.61 6.71 -1.77
CA ASN A 20 4.51 5.69 -1.22
C ASN A 20 3.98 4.29 -1.54
N THR A 21 4.74 3.59 -2.38
CA THR A 21 4.42 2.24 -2.88
C THR A 21 5.68 1.38 -2.82
N TYR A 22 5.59 0.16 -2.27
CA TYR A 22 6.71 -0.77 -2.17
C TYR A 22 6.29 -2.19 -2.56
N LEU A 23 7.13 -2.88 -3.33
CA LEU A 23 6.93 -4.30 -3.63
C LEU A 23 7.30 -5.16 -2.40
N SER A 24 6.52 -6.20 -2.12
CA SER A 24 6.88 -7.17 -1.08
C SER A 24 8.14 -7.95 -1.46
N LYS A 25 8.88 -8.43 -0.45
CA LYS A 25 10.12 -9.19 -0.65
C LYS A 25 9.94 -10.42 -1.55
N ASP A 26 8.79 -11.08 -1.46
CA ASP A 26 8.45 -12.26 -2.27
C ASP A 26 7.84 -11.92 -3.63
N GLY A 27 7.67 -10.63 -3.95
CA GLY A 27 7.08 -10.15 -5.20
C GLY A 27 5.58 -10.43 -5.35
N LYS A 28 4.91 -10.96 -4.32
CA LYS A 28 3.50 -11.37 -4.40
C LYS A 28 2.51 -10.24 -4.13
N GLY A 29 2.98 -9.09 -3.65
CA GLY A 29 2.10 -7.97 -3.35
C GLY A 29 2.80 -6.64 -3.23
N ILE A 30 1.99 -5.62 -2.97
CA ILE A 30 2.40 -4.22 -2.93
C ILE A 30 1.89 -3.59 -1.64
N TYR A 31 2.77 -2.94 -0.89
CA TYR A 31 2.41 -2.06 0.20
C TYR A 31 2.14 -0.65 -0.31
N LEU A 32 1.01 -0.08 0.11
CA LEU A 32 0.48 1.19 -0.37
C LEU A 32 0.16 2.09 0.82
N LEU A 33 0.57 3.36 0.74
CA LEU A 33 -0.04 4.40 1.55
C LEU A 33 -1.36 4.80 0.88
N GLY A 34 -2.44 4.87 1.62
CA GLY A 34 -3.72 5.33 1.07
C GLY A 34 -4.66 5.93 2.08
N GLY A 35 -5.72 6.56 1.59
CA GLY A 35 -6.85 7.00 2.41
C GLY A 35 -8.08 6.15 2.13
N SER A 36 -8.85 5.87 3.17
CA SER A 36 -10.13 5.15 3.03
C SER A 36 -11.07 5.92 2.10
N THR A 37 -11.77 5.22 1.20
CA THR A 37 -12.89 5.79 0.44
C THR A 37 -14.22 5.72 1.18
N ASP A 38 -14.25 5.05 2.34
CA ASP A 38 -15.43 5.00 3.21
C ASP A 38 -15.71 6.40 3.79
N PRO A 39 -16.88 7.00 3.52
CA PRO A 39 -17.24 8.33 4.01
C PRO A 39 -17.32 8.43 5.54
N THR A 40 -17.48 7.30 6.24
CA THR A 40 -17.48 7.26 7.71
C THR A 40 -16.07 7.36 8.31
N ARG A 41 -15.03 7.10 7.51
CA ARG A 41 -13.61 7.06 7.90
C ARG A 41 -12.88 8.34 7.50
N ASN A 42 -13.50 9.46 7.84
CA ASN A 42 -13.20 10.81 7.37
C ASN A 42 -11.70 11.16 7.42
N LYS A 43 -11.02 11.08 6.26
CA LYS A 43 -9.59 11.38 6.04
C LYS A 43 -8.59 10.44 6.74
N GLU A 44 -9.02 9.28 7.23
CA GLU A 44 -8.09 8.30 7.81
C GLU A 44 -7.11 7.81 6.73
N ARG A 45 -5.82 7.77 7.09
CA ARG A 45 -4.75 7.25 6.24
C ARG A 45 -4.26 5.92 6.80
N GLY A 46 -4.03 4.97 5.92
CA GLY A 46 -3.60 3.63 6.27
C GLY A 46 -2.47 3.12 5.39
N ILE A 47 -1.86 2.05 5.87
CA ILE A 47 -0.95 1.20 5.10
C ILE A 47 -1.75 -0.04 4.71
N TYR A 48 -1.78 -0.32 3.41
CA TYR A 48 -2.52 -1.44 2.85
C TYR A 48 -1.57 -2.39 2.14
N TYR A 49 -1.91 -3.66 2.11
CA TYR A 49 -1.25 -4.68 1.30
C TYR A 49 -2.20 -5.15 0.20
N TYR A 50 -1.79 -5.01 -1.05
CA TYR A 50 -2.51 -5.52 -2.21
C TYR A 50 -1.85 -6.81 -2.70
N ASN A 51 -2.60 -7.91 -2.72
CA ASN A 51 -2.14 -9.18 -3.26
C ASN A 51 -2.27 -9.19 -4.79
N LEU A 52 -1.16 -9.38 -5.51
CA LEU A 52 -1.14 -9.32 -6.98
C LEU A 52 -1.80 -10.53 -7.64
N GLN A 53 -1.86 -11.69 -6.96
CA GLN A 53 -2.51 -12.90 -7.46
C GLN A 53 -4.02 -12.86 -7.27
N THR A 54 -4.48 -12.51 -6.05
CA THR A 54 -5.91 -12.57 -5.71
C THR A 54 -6.64 -11.26 -5.96
N GLY A 55 -5.92 -10.14 -6.05
CA GLY A 55 -6.50 -8.80 -6.11
C GLY A 55 -7.07 -8.30 -4.78
N GLU A 56 -6.86 -9.03 -3.69
CA GLU A 56 -7.35 -8.66 -2.36
C GLU A 56 -6.52 -7.51 -1.78
N LEU A 57 -7.21 -6.52 -1.21
CA LEU A 57 -6.61 -5.43 -0.45
C LEU A 57 -6.85 -5.65 1.05
N LYS A 58 -5.78 -5.70 1.83
CA LYS A 58 -5.81 -5.84 3.29
C LYS A 58 -5.30 -4.58 3.99
N GLU A 59 -6.04 -4.09 4.97
CA GLU A 59 -5.57 -3.04 5.89
C GLU A 59 -4.52 -3.64 6.84
N ILE A 60 -3.31 -3.08 6.84
CA ILE A 60 -2.21 -3.49 7.72
C ILE A 60 -2.16 -2.57 8.95
N PHE A 61 -2.36 -1.28 8.72
CA PHE A 61 -2.39 -0.26 9.75
C PHE A 61 -3.32 0.86 9.32
N LEU A 62 -4.01 1.45 10.28
CA LEU A 62 -4.86 2.60 10.08
C LEU A 62 -4.58 3.64 11.15
N GLN A 63 -4.24 4.85 10.71
CA GLN A 63 -4.15 5.99 11.58
C GLN A 63 -5.56 6.52 11.86
N LYS A 64 -6.02 6.29 13.10
CA LYS A 64 -7.29 6.80 13.60
C LYS A 64 -7.18 8.27 14.02
N GLU A 65 -8.34 8.88 14.29
CA GLU A 65 -8.47 10.18 14.97
C GLU A 65 -7.84 11.35 14.20
N GLY A 66 -7.90 11.31 12.86
CA GLY A 66 -7.47 12.44 12.01
C GLY A 66 -5.96 12.66 11.95
N GLY A 67 -5.15 11.74 12.48
CA GLY A 67 -3.70 11.76 12.31
C GLY A 67 -3.27 11.54 10.86
N PHE A 68 -2.08 12.03 10.49
CA PHE A 68 -1.52 11.88 9.15
C PHE A 68 -0.32 10.94 9.14
N ILE A 69 -0.27 10.06 8.13
CA ILE A 69 0.94 9.33 7.76
C ILE A 69 1.51 10.05 6.54
N ASN A 70 2.65 10.73 6.74
CA ASN A 70 3.37 11.38 5.63
C ASN A 70 4.26 10.41 4.89
N ASN A 71 4.88 9.47 5.60
CA ASN A 71 5.78 8.49 5.02
C ASN A 71 5.73 7.18 5.81
N PHE A 72 5.91 6.07 5.09
CA PHE A 72 6.26 4.78 5.67
C PHE A 72 7.39 4.17 4.84
N MET A 73 8.16 3.28 5.45
CA MET A 73 9.28 2.58 4.83
C MET A 73 9.09 1.08 5.02
N TYR A 74 9.36 0.31 3.97
CA TYR A 74 9.40 -1.14 4.04
C TYR A 74 10.84 -1.60 4.31
N ILE A 75 11.04 -2.31 5.42
CA ILE A 75 12.36 -2.84 5.82
C ILE A 75 12.41 -4.34 5.51
N ALA A 76 13.19 -4.72 4.50
CA ALA A 76 13.23 -6.10 3.98
C ALA A 76 14.15 -7.06 4.77
N SER A 77 15.02 -6.53 5.64
CA SER A 77 15.87 -7.28 6.57
C SER A 77 16.18 -6.44 7.81
N MET A 78 16.22 -7.07 9.00
CA MET A 78 16.56 -6.39 10.26
C MET A 78 18.04 -6.01 10.37
N GLU A 79 18.92 -6.55 9.52
CA GLU A 79 20.35 -6.18 9.48
C GLU A 79 20.59 -4.69 9.16
N SER A 80 19.62 -4.00 8.53
CA SER A 80 19.78 -2.59 8.20
C SER A 80 19.57 -1.63 9.38
N LEU A 81 19.23 -2.13 10.58
CA LEU A 81 18.90 -1.33 11.76
C LEU A 81 19.98 -1.35 12.86
N SER A 82 21.08 -2.08 12.67
CA SER A 82 22.24 -1.97 13.57
C SER A 82 23.18 -0.87 13.10
N LYS A 83 23.08 0.31 13.72
CA LYS A 83 24.14 1.31 13.78
C LYS A 83 24.42 1.65 15.23
#